data_AF-A0A7V4Y3V0-F1
#
_entry.id   AF-A0A7V4Y3V0-F1
#
_cell.length_a   1.000
_cell.length_b   1.000
_cell.length_c   1.000
_cell.angle_alpha   90.00
_cell.angle_beta   90.00
_cell.angle_gamma   90.00
#
_symmetry.space_group_name_H-M   'P 1'
#
loop_
_entity.id
_entity.type
_entity.pdbx_description
1 polymer ?
#
loop_
_entity_poly.entity_id
_entity_poly.type
_entity_poly.pdbx_seq_one_letter_code
_entity_poly.pdbx_strand_id
1 'polypeptide(L)'
;RLAEKLKQIWLQPDRGSAERLAQLIIEEYEGKYPEAMRCLEECLEDSLQFYNFPEIDKRRISSTNVLERTNREIRRRSRMVDVFPSVESYLRLVTCYLLEYTED
;
A
#
# COMPACT_ATOMS: atom_id res chain seq x y z
N ARG A 1 2.56 -9.01 13.57
CA ARG A 1 3.52 -8.55 14.61
C ARG A 1 4.22 -7.26 14.19
N LEU A 2 4.97 -7.21 13.07
CA LEU A 2 5.52 -5.95 12.53
C LEU A 2 4.53 -5.19 11.64
N ALA A 3 3.86 -5.86 10.69
CA ALA A 3 2.89 -5.22 9.80
C ALA A 3 1.79 -4.44 10.54
N GLU A 4 1.27 -5.00 11.64
CA GLU A 4 0.28 -4.32 12.48
C GLU A 4 0.88 -3.09 13.18
N LYS A 5 2.14 -3.15 13.65
CA LYS A 5 2.84 -2.00 14.23
C LYS A 5 3.05 -0.88 13.21
N LEU A 6 3.48 -1.23 12.00
CA LEU A 6 3.63 -0.28 10.89
C LEU A 6 2.29 0.42 10.61
N LYS A 7 1.20 -0.35 10.53
CA LYS A 7 -0.13 0.21 10.30
C LYS A 7 -0.51 1.30 11.32
N GLN A 8 -0.08 1.16 12.57
CA GLN A 8 -0.37 2.15 13.61
C GLN A 8 0.30 3.51 13.38
N ILE A 9 1.37 3.60 12.58
CA ILE A 9 2.02 4.88 12.22
C ILE A 9 1.01 5.80 11.54
N TRP A 10 0.33 5.30 10.51
CA TRP A 10 -0.61 6.10 9.72
C TRP A 10 -1.97 6.31 10.40
N LEU A 11 -2.23 5.61 11.51
CA LEU A 11 -3.47 5.74 12.30
C LEU A 11 -3.33 6.69 13.49
N GLN A 12 -2.17 7.32 13.67
CA GLN A 12 -1.95 8.29 14.74
C GLN A 12 -2.86 9.53 14.60
N PRO A 13 -3.15 10.21 15.73
CA PRO A 13 -4.02 11.38 15.72
C PRO A 13 -3.41 12.56 14.95
N ASP A 14 -2.09 12.69 14.95
CA ASP A 14 -1.36 13.80 14.34
C ASP A 14 -0.03 13.33 13.73
N ARG A 15 0.55 14.20 12.90
CA ARG A 15 1.78 13.90 12.20
C ARG A 15 2.97 13.67 13.14
N GLY A 16 3.08 14.47 14.19
CA GLY A 16 4.20 14.35 15.14
C GLY A 16 4.13 13.05 15.95
N SER A 17 2.93 12.57 16.31
CA SER A 17 2.78 11.25 16.93
C SER A 17 3.11 10.11 15.96
N ALA A 18 2.78 10.25 14.67
CA ALA A 18 3.17 9.29 13.63
C ALA A 18 4.69 9.18 13.48
N GLU A 19 5.39 10.33 13.37
CA GLU A 19 6.86 10.39 13.25
C GLU A 19 7.55 9.75 14.46
N ARG A 20 7.11 10.06 15.69
CA ARG A 20 7.66 9.44 16.90
C ARG A 20 7.48 7.93 16.92
N LEU A 21 6.31 7.43 16.52
CA LEU A 21 6.06 5.99 16.47
C LEU A 21 6.90 5.30 15.38
N ALA A 22 7.07 5.95 14.22
CA ALA A 22 7.91 5.43 13.14
C ALA A 22 9.36 5.28 13.61
N GLN A 23 9.91 6.29 14.29
CA GLN A 23 11.26 6.25 14.85
C GLN A 23 11.45 5.10 15.83
N LEU A 24 10.50 4.90 16.76
CA LEU A 24 10.55 3.77 17.70
C LEU A 24 10.54 2.41 17.00
N ILE A 25 9.78 2.27 15.91
CA ILE A 25 9.72 1.04 15.13
C ILE A 25 11.04 0.83 14.37
N ILE A 26 11.61 1.89 13.80
CA ILE A 26 12.91 1.84 13.12
C ILE A 26 13.96 1.33 14.09
N GLU A 27 14.10 1.96 15.27
CA GLU A 27 15.07 1.55 16.30
C GLU A 27 14.85 0.11 16.78
N GLU A 28 13.59 -0.33 16.95
CA GLU A 28 13.28 -1.70 17.40
C GLU A 28 13.64 -2.76 16.35
N TYR A 29 13.51 -2.45 15.05
CA TYR A 29 13.60 -3.43 13.97
C TYR A 29 14.80 -3.27 13.03
N GLU A 30 15.59 -2.21 13.16
CA GLU A 30 16.74 -1.94 12.28
C GLU A 30 17.73 -3.11 12.27
N GLY A 31 18.05 -3.69 13.43
CA GLY A 31 18.94 -4.83 13.53
C GLY A 31 18.41 -6.12 12.88
N LYS A 32 17.10 -6.23 12.68
CA LYS A 32 16.46 -7.43 12.10
C LYS A 32 16.09 -7.27 10.63
N TYR A 33 15.66 -6.07 10.24
CA TYR A 33 15.15 -5.75 8.90
C TYR A 33 15.70 -4.39 8.42
N PRO A 34 17.02 -4.24 8.26
CA PRO A 34 17.66 -2.94 8.01
C PRO A 34 17.16 -2.28 6.72
N GLU A 35 16.99 -3.05 5.65
CA GLU A 35 16.49 -2.52 4.37
C GLU A 35 15.05 -2.03 4.45
N ALA A 36 14.19 -2.73 5.20
CA ALA A 36 12.81 -2.33 5.38
C ALA A 36 12.69 -1.06 6.23
N MET A 37 13.54 -0.93 7.26
CA MET A 37 13.56 0.28 8.10
C MET A 37 14.11 1.48 7.35
N ARG A 38 15.16 1.29 6.54
CA ARG A 38 15.67 2.35 5.65
C ARG A 38 14.60 2.82 4.66
N CYS A 39 13.89 1.89 4.04
CA CYS A 39 12.77 2.21 3.15
C CYS A 39 11.67 3.01 3.87
N LEU A 40 11.33 2.62 5.10
CA LEU A 40 10.37 3.37 5.92
C LEU A 40 10.88 4.79 6.21
N GLU A 41 12.14 4.94 6.60
CA GLU A 41 12.75 6.23 6.92
C GLU A 41 12.79 7.17 5.71
N GLU A 42 13.28 6.68 4.56
CA GLU A 42 13.38 7.44 3.31
C GLU A 42 12.01 7.90 2.79
N CYS A 43 10.97 7.07 2.94
CA CYS A 43 9.63 7.37 2.44
C CYS A 43 8.68 7.95 3.51
N LEU A 44 9.15 8.18 4.73
CA LEU A 44 8.28 8.54 5.86
C LEU A 44 7.55 9.86 5.58
N GLU A 45 8.30 10.88 5.16
CA GLU A 45 7.80 12.23 4.85
C GLU A 45 6.61 12.18 3.88
N ASP A 46 6.84 11.56 2.71
CA ASP A 46 5.84 11.42 1.65
C ASP A 46 4.63 10.62 2.14
N SER A 47 4.86 9.57 2.93
CA SER A 47 3.79 8.72 3.44
C SER A 47 2.87 9.44 4.45
N LEU A 48 3.34 10.51 5.10
CA LEU A 48 2.60 11.29 6.08
C LEU A 48 1.99 12.57 5.50
N GLN A 49 2.16 12.84 4.21
CA GLN A 49 1.70 14.09 3.60
C GLN A 49 0.18 14.31 3.71
N PHE A 50 -0.61 13.22 3.80
CA PHE A 50 -2.06 13.30 3.98
C PHE A 50 -2.48 14.01 5.28
N TYR A 51 -1.61 14.13 6.29
CA TYR A 51 -1.92 14.89 7.50
C TYR A 51 -2.12 16.39 7.25
N ASN A 52 -1.65 16.92 6.11
CA ASN A 52 -1.88 18.30 5.71
C ASN A 52 -3.29 18.55 5.14
N PHE A 53 -4.08 17.49 4.95
CA PHE A 53 -5.39 17.53 4.29
C PHE A 53 -6.46 16.97 5.25
N PRO A 54 -7.08 17.81 6.11
CA PRO A 54 -8.03 17.36 7.13
C PRO A 54 -9.29 16.69 6.56
N GLU A 55 -9.62 16.96 5.30
CA GLU A 55 -10.73 16.35 4.57
C GLU A 55 -10.48 14.89 4.15
N ILE A 56 -9.21 14.43 4.17
CA ILE A 56 -8.85 13.06 3.81
C ILE A 56 -9.03 12.14 5.02
N ASP A 57 -9.81 11.06 4.83
CA ASP A 57 -9.89 9.99 5.82
C ASP A 57 -8.58 9.20 5.86
N LYS A 58 -7.83 9.39 6.96
CA LYS A 58 -6.56 8.73 7.26
C LYS A 58 -6.66 7.20 7.15
N ARG A 59 -7.76 6.60 7.63
CA ARG A 59 -7.96 5.14 7.60
C ARG A 59 -8.12 4.62 6.18
N ARG A 60 -8.77 5.42 5.33
CA ARG A 60 -9.03 5.06 3.93
C ARG A 60 -7.77 5.22 3.09
N ILE A 61 -7.06 6.36 3.21
CA ILE A 61 -5.87 6.63 2.41
C ILE A 61 -4.68 5.72 2.78
N SER A 62 -4.54 5.36 4.05
CA SER A 62 -3.48 4.47 4.52
C SER A 62 -3.78 2.98 4.26
N SER A 63 -4.93 2.64 3.68
CA SER A 63 -5.32 1.26 3.41
C SER A 63 -4.97 0.86 1.98
N THR A 64 -4.27 -0.27 1.83
CA THR A 64 -4.01 -0.88 0.52
C THR A 64 -5.04 -1.95 0.16
N ASN A 65 -6.08 -2.17 0.98
CA ASN A 65 -7.02 -3.29 0.81
C ASN A 65 -7.69 -3.34 -0.57
N VAL A 66 -8.10 -2.18 -1.08
CA VAL A 66 -8.73 -2.06 -2.40
C VAL A 66 -7.73 -2.43 -3.49
N LEU A 67 -6.54 -1.82 -3.46
CA LEU A 67 -5.46 -2.10 -4.41
C LEU A 67 -5.04 -3.57 -4.40
N GLU A 68 -4.84 -4.15 -3.22
CA GLU A 68 -4.47 -5.56 -3.06
C GLU A 68 -5.57 -6.51 -3.55
N ARG A 69 -6.84 -6.16 -3.36
CA ARG A 69 -7.96 -6.94 -3.89
C ARG A 69 -7.97 -6.91 -5.42
N THR A 70 -7.86 -5.72 -6.03
CA THR A 70 -7.79 -5.55 -7.48
C THR A 70 -6.59 -6.28 -8.07
N ASN A 71 -5.40 -6.11 -7.48
CA ASN A 71 -4.17 -6.78 -7.92
C ASN A 71 -4.26 -8.31 -7.81
N ARG A 72 -4.88 -8.83 -6.75
CA ARG A 72 -5.12 -10.27 -6.58
C ARG A 72 -6.00 -10.82 -7.70
N GLU A 73 -7.05 -10.10 -8.07
CA GLU A 73 -7.98 -10.53 -9.11
C GLU A 73 -7.36 -10.47 -10.50
N ILE A 74 -6.58 -9.42 -10.81
CA ILE A 74 -5.77 -9.34 -12.03
C ILE A 74 -4.84 -10.55 -12.12
N ARG A 75 -4.09 -10.85 -11.06
CA ARG A 75 -3.19 -12.02 -11.00
C ARG A 75 -3.92 -13.35 -11.13
N ARG A 76 -5.14 -13.47 -10.58
CA ARG A 76 -5.96 -14.68 -10.67
C ARG A 76 -6.40 -14.94 -12.11
N ARG A 77 -6.92 -13.90 -12.78
CA ARG A 77 -7.41 -13.99 -14.17
C ARG A 77 -6.27 -14.18 -15.16
N SER A 78 -5.15 -13.46 -15.00
CA SER A 78 -4.00 -13.61 -15.88
C SER A 78 -3.33 -14.98 -15.78
N ARG A 79 -3.32 -15.59 -14.59
CA ARG A 79 -2.79 -16.95 -14.40
C ARG A 79 -3.54 -18.02 -15.21
N MET A 80 -4.82 -17.81 -15.55
CA MET A 80 -5.57 -18.76 -16.39
C MET A 80 -5.14 -18.75 -17.86
N VAL A 81 -4.50 -17.68 -18.33
CA VAL A 81 -4.05 -17.52 -19.72
C VAL A 81 -2.64 -18.09 -19.93
N ASP A 82 -1.86 -18.25 -18.86
CA ASP A 82 -0.47 -18.75 -18.79
C ASP A 82 0.54 -17.89 -19.58
N VAL A 83 0.40 -17.80 -20.91
CA VAL A 83 1.24 -16.98 -21.79
C VAL A 83 0.39 -16.09 -22.68
N PHE A 84 0.64 -14.78 -22.63
CA PHE A 84 -0.02 -13.83 -23.52
C PHE A 84 0.75 -13.67 -24.83
N PRO A 85 0.06 -13.65 -25.99
CA PRO A 85 0.71 -13.51 -27.29
C PRO A 85 1.21 -12.07 -27.56
N SER A 86 0.73 -11.07 -26.80
CA SER A 86 1.18 -9.68 -26.90
C SER A 86 0.79 -8.87 -25.65
N VAL A 87 1.41 -7.70 -25.47
CA VAL A 87 1.08 -6.75 -24.38
C VAL A 87 -0.37 -6.28 -24.49
N GLU A 88 -0.87 -6.04 -25.70
CA GLU A 88 -2.26 -5.61 -25.96
C GLU A 88 -3.26 -6.69 -25.54
N SER A 89 -2.88 -7.97 -25.62
CA SER A 89 -3.74 -9.07 -25.19
C SER A 89 -3.86 -9.13 -23.66
N TYR A 90 -2.76 -8.86 -22.95
CA TYR A 90 -2.79 -8.70 -21.49
C TYR A 90 -3.58 -7.45 -21.07
N LEU A 91 -3.33 -6.33 -21.74
CA LEU A 91 -4.03 -5.07 -21.48
C LEU A 91 -5.54 -5.22 -21.64
N ARG A 92 -6.00 -5.88 -22.71
CA ARG A 92 -7.43 -6.17 -22.92
C ARG A 92 -8.05 -6.92 -21.74
N LEU A 93 -7.40 -7.97 -21.23
CA LEU A 93 -7.91 -8.72 -20.08
C LEU A 93 -8.01 -7.83 -18.83
N VAL A 94 -6.98 -7.04 -18.54
CA VAL A 94 -6.98 -6.13 -17.39
C VAL A 94 -8.06 -5.06 -17.54
N THR A 95 -8.18 -4.43 -18.71
CA THR A 95 -9.19 -3.41 -18.98
C THR A 95 -10.60 -3.96 -18.88
N CYS A 96 -10.89 -5.14 -19.46
CA CYS A 96 -12.20 -5.76 -19.33
C CYS A 96 -12.55 -6.03 -17.86
N TYR A 97 -11.60 -6.56 -17.08
CA TYR A 97 -11.82 -6.75 -15.64
C TYR A 97 -12.07 -5.42 -14.90
N LEU A 98 -11.30 -4.38 -15.20
CA LEU A 98 -11.47 -3.08 -14.54
C LEU A 98 -12.83 -2.44 -14.89
N LEU A 99 -13.32 -2.62 -16.12
CA LEU A 99 -14.66 -2.18 -16.52
C LEU A 99 -15.75 -2.93 -15.74
N GLU A 100 -15.68 -4.26 -15.69
CA GLU A 100 -16.60 -5.09 -14.89
C GLU A 100 -16.59 -4.65 -13.40
N TYR A 101 -15.41 -4.42 -12.84
CA TYR A 101 -15.26 -4.00 -11.44
C TYR A 101 -15.85 -2.60 -11.15
N THR A 102 -15.89 -1.70 -12.14
CA THR A 102 -16.49 -0.37 -11.97
C THR A 102 -17.99 -0.33 -12.15
N GLU A 103 -18.56 -1.35 -12.81
CA GLU A 103 -20.00 -1.48 -13.04
C GLU A 103 -20.73 -2.15 -11.87
N ASP A 104 -20.01 -2.94 -11.07
CA ASP A 104 -20.45 -3.56 -9.80
C ASP A 104 -20.32 -2.61 -8.59
#